data_AF-U5QB69-F1
#
_entry.id   AF-U5QB69-F1
#
_cell.length_a   1.000
_cell.length_b   1.000
_cell.length_c   1.000
_cell.angle_alpha   90.00
_cell.angle_beta   90.00
_cell.angle_gamma   90.00
#
_symmetry.space_group_name_H-M   'P 1'
#
loop_
_entity.id
_entity.type
_entity.pdbx_description
1 polymer ?
#
loop_
_entity_poly.entity_id
_entity_poly.type
_entity_poly.pdbx_seq_one_letter_code
_entity_poly.pdbx_strand_id
1 'polypeptide(L)' 'MLFPFFDGLIPEGWLLDIAEKNWKLNPRDRMGLLLACCKDCIGAVSVEEVKEEDKL' A
#
# COMPACT_ATOMS: atom_id res chain seq x y z
N MET A 1 -4.32 14.84 1.23
CA MET A 1 -2.87 14.74 1.42
C MET A 1 -2.64 13.64 2.45
N LEU A 2 -1.97 12.54 2.08
CA LEU A 2 -1.63 11.47 3.03
C LEU A 2 -0.51 11.95 3.96
N PHE A 3 -0.48 11.43 5.18
CA PHE A 3 0.61 11.71 6.12
C PHE A 3 1.92 11.08 5.57
N PRO A 4 3.07 11.79 5.58
CA PRO A 4 4.30 11.34 4.91
C PRO A 4 4.80 9.95 5.33
N PHE A 5 4.43 9.48 6.52
CA PHE A 5 4.72 8.12 6.98
C PHE A 5 4.25 7.04 6.00
N PHE A 6 3.00 7.14 5.51
CA PHE A 6 2.43 6.12 4.61
C PHE A 6 3.13 6.12 3.25
N ASP A 7 3.49 7.30 2.79
CA ASP A 7 4.26 7.48 1.57
C ASP A 7 5.62 6.76 1.63
N GLY A 8 6.22 6.65 2.83
CA GLY A 8 7.45 5.89 3.07
C GLY A 8 7.26 4.38 3.28
N LEU A 9 6.03 3.87 3.37
CA LEU A 9 5.74 2.43 3.39
C LEU A 9 5.61 1.84 1.98
N ILE A 10 5.30 2.68 1.00
CA ILE A 10 5.10 2.26 -0.39
C ILE A 10 6.45 1.82 -0.99
N PRO A 11 6.51 0.69 -1.71
CA PRO A 11 7.71 0.27 -2.43
C PRO A 11 8.23 1.36 -3.39
N GLU A 12 9.54 1.41 -3.58
CA GLU A 12 10.18 2.37 -4.50
C GLU A 12 11.12 1.66 -5.49
N GLY A 13 11.46 2.37 -6.57
CA GLY A 13 12.39 1.89 -7.59
C GLY A 13 11.97 0.54 -8.18
N TRP A 14 12.92 -0.40 -8.23
CA TRP A 14 12.72 -1.69 -8.90
C TRP A 14 11.59 -2.54 -8.28
N LEU A 15 11.33 -2.40 -6.98
CA LEU A 15 10.26 -3.15 -6.31
C LEU A 15 8.88 -2.60 -6.70
N LEU A 16 8.77 -1.27 -6.81
CA LEU A 16 7.57 -0.62 -7.34
C LEU A 16 7.32 -1.03 -8.80
N ASP A 17 8.36 -1.03 -9.63
CA ASP A 17 8.26 -1.43 -11.04
C ASP A 17 7.72 -2.85 -11.21
N ILE A 18 8.12 -3.78 -10.33
CA ILE A 18 7.62 -5.16 -10.33
C ILE A 18 6.16 -5.21 -9.87
N ALA A 19 5.81 -4.49 -8.81
CA ALA A 19 4.43 -4.42 -8.31
C ALA A 19 3.48 -3.86 -9.36
N GLU A 20 3.86 -2.78 -10.04
CA GLU A 20 3.10 -2.17 -11.13
C GLU A 20 2.89 -3.12 -12.30
N LYS A 21 3.96 -3.79 -12.76
CA LYS A 21 3.89 -4.72 -13.90
C LYS A 21 3.06 -5.96 -13.60
N ASN A 22 3.24 -6.54 -12.42
CA ASN A 22 2.60 -7.81 -12.05
C ASN A 22 1.14 -7.62 -11.64
N TRP A 23 0.82 -6.53 -10.94
CA TRP A 23 -0.51 -6.29 -10.38
C TRP A 23 -1.29 -5.16 -11.07
N LYS A 24 -0.75 -4.59 -12.14
CA LYS A 24 -1.37 -3.51 -12.95
C LYS A 24 -1.77 -2.29 -12.09
N LEU A 25 -0.97 -2.00 -11.07
CA LEU A 25 -1.19 -0.89 -10.15
C LEU A 25 -0.84 0.44 -10.82
N ASN A 26 -1.50 1.51 -10.38
CA ASN A 26 -1.18 2.87 -10.80
C ASN A 26 -0.18 3.50 -9.80
N PRO A 27 1.05 3.89 -10.22
CA PRO A 27 2.05 4.55 -9.35
C PRO A 27 1.52 5.76 -8.57
N ARG A 28 0.53 6.44 -9.16
CA ARG A 28 -0.04 7.68 -8.62
C ARG A 28 -1.14 7.41 -7.61
N ASP A 29 -1.66 6.18 -7.55
CA ASP A 29 -2.67 5.78 -6.57
C ASP A 29 -1.99 5.29 -5.28
N ARG A 30 -1.67 6.25 -4.42
CA ARG A 30 -0.96 5.98 -3.15
C ARG A 30 -1.73 5.00 -2.26
N MET A 31 -3.06 5.12 -2.18
CA MET A 31 -3.86 4.22 -1.34
C MET A 31 -3.95 2.83 -1.96
N GLY A 32 -4.15 2.72 -3.28
CA GLY A 32 -4.12 1.44 -3.98
C GLY A 32 -2.79 0.71 -3.79
N LEU A 33 -1.67 1.43 -3.84
CA LEU A 33 -0.35 0.88 -3.56
C LEU A 33 -0.22 0.38 -2.11
N LEU A 34 -0.72 1.13 -1.13
CA LEU A 34 -0.69 0.72 0.27
C LEU A 34 -1.52 -0.54 0.52
N LEU A 35 -2.74 -0.61 -0.02
CA LEU A 35 -3.62 -1.77 0.15
C LEU A 35 -3.06 -3.03 -0.54
N ALA A 36 -2.42 -2.86 -1.69
CA ALA A 36 -1.84 -3.98 -2.43
C ALA A 36 -0.51 -4.47 -1.82
N CYS A 37 0.34 -3.56 -1.32
CA CYS A 37 1.71 -3.88 -0.95
C CYS A 37 1.97 -3.89 0.57
N CYS A 38 1.09 -3.30 1.38
CA CYS A 38 1.35 -3.05 2.81
C CYS A 38 0.42 -3.82 3.77
N LYS A 39 -0.19 -4.92 3.32
CA LYS A 39 -0.86 -5.86 4.24
C LYS A 39 0.13 -6.52 5.21
N ASP A 40 1.30 -6.91 4.71
CA ASP A 40 2.41 -7.47 5.49
C ASP A 40 3.70 -6.78 5.04
N CYS A 41 3.93 -5.59 5.59
CA CYS A 41 5.10 -4.77 5.30
C CYS A 41 6.03 -4.67 6.51
N ILE A 42 7.21 -4.13 6.27
CA ILE A 42 8.22 -3.92 7.32
C ILE A 42 7.68 -3.09 8.49
N GLY A 43 7.96 -3.57 9.72
CA GLY A 43 7.57 -2.90 10.96
C GLY A 43 6.41 -3.57 11.67
N ALA A 44 5.68 -2.79 12.50
CA ALA A 44 4.54 -3.25 13.29
C ALA A 44 3.22 -2.60 12.80
N VAL A 45 3.12 -2.38 11.49
CA VAL A 45 1.97 -1.73 10.85
C VAL A 45 1.51 -2.61 9.69
N SER A 46 0.19 -2.77 9.57
CA SER A 46 -0.47 -3.33 8.40
C SER A 46 -1.52 -2.34 7.88
N VAL A 47 -1.71 -2.34 6.56
CA VAL A 47 -2.78 -1.58 5.89
C VAL A 47 -3.74 -2.57 5.29
N GLU A 48 -4.98 -2.54 5.76
CA GLU A 48 -6.04 -3.45 5.36
C GLU A 48 -7.31 -2.66 5.06
N GLU A 49 -8.12 -3.17 4.13
CA GLU A 49 -9.44 -2.61 3.88
C GLU A 49 -10.33 -2.83 5.10
N VAL A 50 -10.95 -1.75 5.58
CA VAL A 50 -11.95 -1.84 6.65
C VAL A 50 -13.24 -2.39 6.05
N LYS A 51 -13.63 -3.60 6.43
CA LYS A 51 -14.91 -4.18 6.04
C LYS A 51 -16.01 -3.67 6.98
N GLU A 52 -17.25 -3.64 6.52
CA GLU A 52 -18.38 -3.20 7.35
C GLU A 52 -18.55 -4.07 8.61
N GLU A 53 -18.18 -5.35 8.51
CA GLU A 53 -18.18 -6.32 9.61
C GLU A 53 -17.20 -5.97 10.73
N ASP A 54 -16.15 -5.20 10.43
CA ASP A 54 -15.11 -4.80 11.39
C ASP A 54 -15.47 -3.50 12.14
N LYS A 55 -16.56 -2.82 11.78
CA LYS A 55 -17.00 -1.53 12.36
C LYS A 55 -17.87 -1.69 13.61
N LEU A 56 -17.56 -2.67 14.46
CA LEU A 56 -18.24 -2.90 15.75
C LEU A 56 -18.30 -1.65 16.64
#